data_AF-A0A514XDH9-F1
#
_entry.id   AF-A0A514XDH9-F1
#
_cell.length_a   1.000
_cell.length_b   1.000
_cell.length_c   1.000
_cell.angle_alpha   90.00
_cell.angle_beta   90.00
_cell.angle_gamma   90.00
#
_symmetry.space_group_name_H-M   'P 1'
#
loop_
_entity.id
_entity.type
_entity.pdbx_description
1 polymer ?
#
loop_
_entity_poly.entity_id
_entity_poly.type
_entity_poly.pdbx_seq_one_letter_code
_entity_poly.pdbx_strand_id
1 'polypeptide(L)'
;MKNEKNQEFKSSGVLTLLGLVGFSATIIASPWNQSVQDSETKAALQKAEVVGYQVVQIYREATKVSAAPKVASGGRSPASISPKVDGIDSLRSTGTMGTDPWGQPYHYRVLPNAEKNSNIRIVVWSSGPNTKVESKDLENEDAKISGQPNFSGDDVGVVLSMSQN
;
A
#
# COMPACT_ATOMS: atom_id res chain seq x y z
N MET A 1 16.21 11.42 73.53
CA MET A 1 16.07 10.96 72.13
C MET A 1 14.59 10.93 71.78
N LYS A 2 14.10 11.95 71.07
CA LYS A 2 12.74 11.98 70.52
C LYS A 2 12.83 12.66 69.18
N ASN A 3 12.63 11.91 68.10
CA ASN A 3 12.26 12.42 66.78
C ASN A 3 11.84 11.23 65.92
N GLU A 4 10.61 10.78 66.10
CA GLU A 4 9.87 10.11 65.04
C GLU A 4 8.60 10.93 64.81
N LYS A 5 8.70 11.88 63.87
CA LYS A 5 7.52 12.55 63.32
C LYS A 5 6.87 11.55 62.39
N ASN A 6 5.73 11.00 62.81
CA ASN A 6 4.82 10.27 61.95
C ASN A 6 4.50 11.18 60.74
N GLN A 7 5.03 10.82 59.57
CA GLN A 7 4.65 11.46 58.32
C GLN A 7 3.20 11.07 58.04
N GLU A 8 2.28 11.94 58.41
CA GLU A 8 0.91 11.89 57.92
C GLU A 8 0.96 12.10 56.40
N PHE A 9 0.90 11.00 55.65
CA PHE A 9 0.62 11.05 54.22
C PHE A 9 -0.78 11.63 54.04
N LYS A 10 -0.87 12.95 53.90
CA LYS A 10 -2.10 13.62 53.49
C LYS A 10 -2.46 13.05 52.12
N SER A 11 -3.59 12.35 52.03
CA SER A 11 -4.11 11.72 50.80
C SER A 11 -4.10 12.67 49.58
N SER A 12 -4.23 13.98 49.82
CA SER A 12 -4.05 15.04 48.83
C SER A 12 -2.69 15.03 48.12
N GLY A 13 -1.60 14.71 48.83
CA GLY A 13 -0.25 14.62 48.27
C GLY A 13 -0.06 13.40 47.36
N VAL A 14 -0.78 12.31 47.61
CA VAL A 14 -0.77 11.12 46.75
C VAL A 14 -1.55 11.38 45.46
N LEU A 15 -2.69 12.08 45.55
CA LEU A 15 -3.49 12.47 44.39
C LEU A 15 -2.76 13.46 43.47
N THR A 16 -2.06 14.46 44.02
CA THR A 16 -1.26 15.39 43.19
C THR A 16 -0.09 14.69 42.53
N LEU A 17 0.56 13.75 43.21
CA LEU A 17 1.68 12.99 42.64
C LEU A 17 1.21 12.05 41.53
N LEU A 18 0.05 11.38 41.69
CA LEU A 18 -0.57 10.58 40.62
C LEU A 18 -0.99 11.45 39.43
N GLY A 19 -1.54 12.63 39.66
CA GLY A 19 -1.89 13.58 38.59
C GLY A 19 -0.66 14.03 37.79
N LEU A 20 0.45 14.31 38.47
CA LEU A 20 1.72 14.69 37.83
C LEU A 20 2.33 13.54 37.02
N VAL A 21 2.27 12.31 37.52
CA VAL A 21 2.75 11.12 36.80
C VAL A 21 1.86 10.81 35.58
N GLY A 22 0.55 10.95 35.71
CA GLY A 22 -0.37 10.81 34.59
C GLY A 22 -0.12 11.84 33.49
N PHE A 23 0.12 13.10 33.88
CA PHE A 23 0.39 14.20 32.94
C PHE A 23 1.78 14.09 32.29
N SER A 24 2.80 13.60 33.00
CA SER A 24 4.11 13.37 32.39
C SER A 24 4.09 12.19 31.40
N ALA A 25 3.31 11.14 31.67
CA ALA A 25 3.14 10.02 30.76
C ALA A 25 2.48 10.42 29.43
N THR A 26 1.49 11.31 29.44
CA THR A 26 0.82 11.76 28.20
C THR A 26 1.72 12.60 27.31
N ILE A 27 2.56 13.45 27.88
CA ILE A 27 3.53 14.27 27.13
C ILE A 27 4.54 13.39 26.39
N ILE A 28 4.99 12.30 27.02
CA ILE A 28 6.00 11.39 26.45
C ILE A 28 5.37 10.45 25.39
N ALA A 29 4.11 10.06 25.55
CA ALA A 29 3.44 9.13 24.63
C ALA A 29 3.15 9.74 23.25
N SER A 30 2.85 11.04 23.18
CA SER A 30 2.48 11.73 21.93
C SER A 30 3.54 11.65 20.82
N PRO A 31 4.82 12.00 21.05
CA PRO A 31 5.84 11.96 19.99
C PRO A 31 6.18 10.54 19.53
N TRP A 32 6.02 9.54 20.40
CA TRP A 32 6.36 8.16 20.04
C TRP A 32 5.36 7.58 19.03
N ASN A 33 4.08 7.94 19.17
CA ASN A 33 3.04 7.49 18.24
C ASN A 33 3.24 8.05 16.83
N GLN A 34 3.64 9.32 16.71
CA GLN A 34 3.97 9.93 15.42
C GLN A 34 5.17 9.27 14.76
N SER A 35 6.21 8.94 15.53
CA SER A 35 7.41 8.27 14.99
C SER A 35 7.10 6.86 14.44
N VAL A 36 6.17 6.12 15.05
CA VAL A 36 5.76 4.81 14.55
C VAL A 36 4.99 4.96 13.25
N GLN A 37 4.00 5.87 13.20
CA GLN A 37 3.23 6.15 11.98
C GLN A 37 4.12 6.59 10.81
N ASP A 38 5.10 7.45 11.04
CA ASP A 38 6.03 7.88 10.00
C ASP A 38 6.88 6.72 9.47
N SER A 39 7.28 5.80 10.35
CA SER A 39 8.07 4.63 9.96
C SER A 39 7.26 3.64 9.14
N GLU A 40 6.00 3.40 9.52
CA GLU A 40 5.07 2.53 8.81
C GLU A 40 4.74 3.10 7.43
N THR A 41 4.50 4.41 7.36
CA THR A 41 4.24 5.12 6.09
C THR A 41 5.43 4.99 5.13
N LYS A 42 6.66 5.16 5.62
CA LYS A 42 7.88 4.98 4.79
C LYS A 42 8.05 3.53 4.35
N ALA A 43 7.83 2.57 5.25
CA ALA A 43 7.88 1.16 4.92
C ALA A 43 6.80 0.80 3.88
N ALA A 44 5.61 1.40 3.98
CA ALA A 44 4.52 1.18 3.07
C ALA A 44 4.87 1.67 1.65
N LEU A 45 5.47 2.85 1.53
CA LEU A 45 5.93 3.39 0.24
C LEU A 45 7.02 2.52 -0.40
N GLN A 46 8.04 2.12 0.37
CA GLN A 46 9.10 1.24 -0.13
C GLN A 46 8.56 -0.10 -0.62
N LYS A 47 7.62 -0.69 0.13
CA LYS A 47 7.01 -1.96 -0.23
C LYS A 47 6.04 -1.81 -1.42
N ALA A 48 5.33 -0.69 -1.53
CA ALA A 48 4.52 -0.38 -2.70
C ALA A 48 5.38 -0.30 -3.97
N GLU A 49 6.60 0.24 -3.87
CA GLU A 49 7.56 0.25 -4.99
C GLU A 49 7.97 -1.17 -5.40
N VAL A 50 8.33 -2.01 -4.43
CA VAL A 50 8.68 -3.43 -4.69
C VAL A 50 7.51 -4.18 -5.33
N VAL A 51 6.30 -4.02 -4.81
CA VAL A 51 5.09 -4.61 -5.39
C VAL A 51 4.89 -4.09 -6.81
N GLY A 52 5.07 -2.79 -7.04
CA GLY A 52 4.99 -2.21 -8.38
C GLY A 52 5.95 -2.86 -9.37
N TYR A 53 7.21 -3.09 -8.99
CA TYR A 53 8.16 -3.82 -9.85
C TYR A 53 7.70 -5.25 -10.16
N GLN A 54 7.14 -5.96 -9.18
CA GLN A 54 6.61 -7.31 -9.36
C GLN A 54 5.43 -7.33 -10.33
N VAL A 55 4.49 -6.39 -10.18
CA VAL A 55 3.35 -6.26 -11.10
C VAL A 55 3.82 -5.93 -12.51
N VAL A 56 4.79 -5.01 -12.67
CA VAL A 56 5.38 -4.71 -13.98
C VAL A 56 5.99 -5.96 -14.61
N GLN A 57 6.73 -6.76 -13.84
CA GLN A 57 7.35 -7.98 -14.33
C GLN A 57 6.30 -8.99 -14.83
N ILE A 58 5.26 -9.24 -14.02
CA ILE A 58 4.15 -10.15 -14.39
C ILE A 58 3.48 -9.65 -15.68
N TYR A 59 3.21 -8.35 -15.77
CA TYR A 59 2.58 -7.77 -16.94
C TYR A 59 3.47 -7.86 -18.20
N ARG A 60 4.79 -7.65 -18.06
CA ARG A 60 5.76 -7.82 -19.15
C ARG A 60 5.87 -9.27 -19.61
N GLU A 61 5.87 -10.22 -18.69
CA GLU A 61 5.94 -11.65 -19.02
C GLU A 61 4.66 -12.10 -19.72
N ALA A 62 3.49 -11.70 -19.21
CA ALA A 62 2.21 -12.04 -19.81
C ALA A 62 2.02 -11.45 -21.22
N THR A 63 2.48 -10.21 -21.43
CA THR A 63 2.45 -9.56 -22.75
C THR A 63 3.41 -10.23 -23.74
N LYS A 64 4.60 -10.66 -23.31
CA LYS A 64 5.54 -11.43 -24.15
C LYS A 64 5.00 -12.79 -24.57
N VAL A 65 4.39 -13.54 -23.65
CA VAL A 65 3.78 -14.85 -23.95
C VAL A 65 2.61 -14.69 -24.92
N SER A 66 1.82 -13.62 -24.78
CA SER A 66 0.70 -13.32 -25.68
C SER A 66 1.13 -12.85 -27.08
N ALA A 67 2.32 -12.24 -27.18
CA ALA A 67 2.91 -11.78 -28.44
C ALA A 67 3.73 -12.86 -29.18
N ALA A 68 3.98 -14.02 -28.57
CA ALA A 68 4.60 -15.15 -29.26
C ALA A 68 3.69 -15.59 -30.43
N PRO A 69 4.25 -15.87 -31.62
CA PRO A 69 3.44 -16.27 -32.75
C PRO A 69 2.60 -17.49 -32.36
N LYS A 70 1.28 -17.42 -32.59
CA LYS A 70 0.41 -18.60 -32.55
C LYS A 70 1.02 -19.63 -33.49
N VAL A 71 1.79 -20.57 -32.93
CA VAL A 71 2.29 -21.72 -33.67
C VAL A 71 1.04 -22.52 -34.03
N ALA A 72 0.57 -22.32 -35.25
CA ALA A 72 -0.38 -23.19 -35.89
C ALA A 72 0.29 -24.57 -36.00
N SER A 73 -0.04 -25.48 -35.08
CA SER A 73 -0.39 -26.88 -35.36
C SER A 73 -0.04 -27.83 -34.20
N GLY A 74 -1.05 -28.59 -33.77
CA GLY A 74 -0.89 -30.01 -33.41
C GLY A 74 -0.27 -30.40 -32.07
N GLY A 75 0.24 -29.48 -31.25
CA GLY A 75 0.78 -29.81 -29.93
C GLY A 75 -0.33 -30.07 -28.91
N ARG A 76 -0.35 -31.26 -28.28
CA ARG A 76 -1.21 -31.56 -27.12
C ARG A 76 -0.95 -30.55 -26.00
N SER A 77 -1.80 -29.55 -25.86
CA SER A 77 -1.81 -28.67 -24.69
C SER A 77 -2.31 -29.46 -23.47
N PRO A 78 -1.74 -29.25 -22.27
CA PRO A 78 -2.29 -29.75 -21.02
C PRO A 78 -3.79 -29.51 -20.93
N ALA A 79 -4.57 -30.50 -20.49
CA ALA A 79 -6.04 -30.39 -20.40
C ALA A 79 -6.53 -29.31 -19.40
N SER A 80 -5.62 -28.69 -18.64
CA SER A 80 -5.90 -27.65 -17.66
C SER A 80 -5.86 -26.22 -18.23
N ILE A 81 -5.40 -26.02 -19.48
CA ILE A 81 -5.40 -24.70 -20.12
C ILE A 81 -6.55 -24.63 -21.12
N SER A 82 -7.66 -24.00 -20.70
CA SER A 82 -8.77 -23.67 -21.60
C SER A 82 -8.24 -22.84 -22.79
N PRO A 83 -8.64 -23.15 -24.04
CA PRO A 83 -8.10 -22.52 -25.25
C PRO A 83 -8.76 -21.17 -25.54
N LYS A 84 -9.07 -20.40 -24.48
CA LYS A 84 -9.56 -19.04 -24.60
C LYS A 84 -8.45 -18.10 -24.13
N VAL A 85 -7.43 -17.98 -24.97
CA VAL A 85 -6.51 -16.84 -24.91
C VAL A 85 -7.30 -15.65 -25.46
N ASP A 86 -8.21 -15.13 -24.63
CA ASP A 86 -8.61 -13.73 -24.74
C ASP A 86 -7.29 -12.95 -24.62
N GLY A 87 -7.06 -11.98 -25.52
CA GLY A 87 -5.76 -11.32 -25.68
C GLY A 87 -5.32 -10.54 -24.43
N ILE A 88 -4.38 -9.61 -24.61
CA ILE A 88 -3.91 -8.70 -23.53
C ILE A 88 -5.09 -8.04 -22.77
N ASP A 89 -6.27 -7.93 -23.37
CA ASP A 89 -7.54 -7.50 -22.75
C ASP A 89 -8.05 -8.38 -21.59
N SER A 90 -7.59 -9.63 -21.45
CA SER A 90 -7.93 -10.51 -20.33
C SER A 90 -6.97 -10.41 -19.15
N LEU A 91 -5.87 -9.67 -19.27
CA LEU A 91 -5.01 -9.35 -18.15
C LEU A 91 -5.75 -8.34 -17.27
N ARG A 92 -6.11 -8.75 -16.06
CA ARG A 92 -6.73 -7.85 -15.08
C ARG A 92 -5.82 -6.64 -14.88
N SER A 93 -6.29 -5.49 -15.35
CA SER A 93 -5.60 -4.20 -15.21
C SER A 93 -5.62 -3.69 -13.77
N THR A 94 -6.48 -4.25 -12.92
CA THR A 94 -6.53 -3.97 -11.47
C THR A 94 -6.34 -5.25 -10.68
N GLY A 95 -5.93 -5.10 -9.42
CA GLY A 95 -5.90 -6.19 -8.47
C GLY A 95 -5.22 -5.81 -7.17
N THR A 96 -4.95 -6.82 -6.36
CA THR A 96 -4.31 -6.67 -5.06
C THR A 96 -3.06 -7.54 -4.98
N MET A 97 -1.98 -7.06 -4.36
CA MET A 97 -0.75 -7.82 -4.21
C MET A 97 0.01 -7.47 -2.93
N GLY A 98 0.38 -8.47 -2.14
CA GLY A 98 1.07 -8.28 -0.87
C GLY A 98 0.16 -7.67 0.20
N THR A 99 0.77 -7.31 1.33
CA THR A 99 0.09 -6.75 2.52
C THR A 99 0.88 -5.56 3.03
N ASP A 100 0.21 -4.47 3.37
CA ASP A 100 0.77 -3.25 3.93
C ASP A 100 1.03 -3.39 5.45
N PRO A 101 1.65 -2.40 6.11
CA PRO A 101 1.91 -2.43 7.55
C PRO A 101 0.66 -2.49 8.43
N TRP A 102 -0.50 -2.07 7.90
CA TRP A 102 -1.77 -2.01 8.62
C TRP A 102 -2.65 -3.24 8.36
N GLY A 103 -2.15 -4.21 7.61
CA GLY A 103 -2.80 -5.49 7.35
C GLY A 103 -3.74 -5.51 6.15
N GLN A 104 -3.84 -4.42 5.39
CA GLN A 104 -4.60 -4.37 4.14
C GLN A 104 -3.74 -4.78 2.95
N PRO A 105 -4.31 -5.33 1.88
CA PRO A 105 -3.55 -5.59 0.68
C PRO A 105 -3.15 -4.28 -0.03
N TYR A 106 -2.01 -4.26 -0.72
CA TYR A 106 -1.77 -3.19 -1.68
C TYR A 106 -2.67 -3.40 -2.89
N HIS A 107 -3.25 -2.31 -3.36
CA HIS A 107 -4.00 -2.26 -4.60
C HIS A 107 -3.08 -1.81 -5.72
N TYR A 108 -3.25 -2.36 -6.91
CA TYR A 108 -2.55 -1.92 -8.10
C TYR A 108 -3.50 -1.67 -9.26
N ARG A 109 -3.12 -0.73 -10.13
CA ARG A 109 -3.81 -0.43 -11.38
C ARG A 109 -2.81 -0.12 -12.48
N VAL A 110 -2.89 -0.88 -13.56
CA VAL A 110 -2.18 -0.63 -14.81
C VAL A 110 -2.95 0.45 -15.56
N LEU A 111 -2.30 1.60 -15.76
CA LEU A 111 -2.90 2.71 -16.46
C LEU A 111 -2.75 2.52 -17.97
N PRO A 112 -3.84 2.65 -18.75
CA PRO A 112 -3.74 2.67 -20.20
C PRO A 112 -2.90 3.87 -20.63
N ASN A 113 -1.93 3.61 -21.49
CA ASN A 113 -0.99 4.62 -21.94
C ASN A 113 -1.71 5.66 -22.81
N ALA A 114 -1.60 6.94 -22.45
CA ALA A 114 -2.22 8.04 -23.21
C ALA A 114 -1.40 8.40 -24.47
N GLU A 115 -0.13 7.98 -24.53
CA GLU A 115 0.78 8.29 -25.63
C GLU A 115 1.30 7.01 -26.30
N LYS A 116 1.44 7.05 -27.63
CA LYS A 116 1.83 5.94 -28.52
C LYS A 116 3.24 5.34 -28.26
N ASN A 117 3.96 5.81 -27.25
CA ASN A 117 5.26 5.27 -26.84
C ASN A 117 5.07 4.27 -25.71
N SER A 118 5.38 3.01 -25.98
CA SER A 118 5.36 1.74 -25.21
C SER A 118 5.69 1.72 -23.70
N ASN A 119 5.43 2.79 -22.96
CA ASN A 119 5.67 2.91 -21.52
C ASN A 119 4.46 2.37 -20.73
N ILE A 120 4.66 1.30 -19.95
CA ILE A 120 3.63 0.83 -19.01
C ILE A 120 3.68 1.75 -17.78
N ARG A 121 2.53 2.29 -17.38
CA ARG A 121 2.37 3.01 -16.12
C ARG A 121 1.55 2.16 -15.14
N ILE A 122 2.06 1.96 -13.93
CA ILE A 122 1.36 1.20 -12.88
C ILE A 122 1.31 2.06 -11.63
N VAL A 123 0.12 2.20 -11.07
CA VAL A 123 -0.11 2.81 -9.76
C VAL A 123 -0.23 1.68 -8.75
N VAL A 124 0.47 1.79 -7.64
CA VAL A 124 0.31 0.90 -6.48
C VAL A 124 0.04 1.76 -5.25
N TRP A 125 -0.96 1.40 -4.46
CA TRP A 125 -1.34 2.17 -3.27
C TRP A 125 -1.80 1.27 -2.12
N SER A 126 -1.76 1.82 -0.91
CA SER A 126 -2.32 1.27 0.32
C SER A 126 -3.36 2.25 0.85
N SER A 127 -4.40 1.70 1.49
CA SER A 127 -5.50 2.45 2.12
C SER A 127 -5.17 3.05 3.48
N GLY A 128 -3.89 3.04 3.87
CA GLY A 128 -3.43 3.65 5.11
C GLY A 128 -3.96 2.99 6.40
N PRO A 129 -3.61 3.58 7.56
CA PRO A 129 -4.09 3.15 8.87
C PRO A 129 -5.63 3.14 9.02
N ASN A 130 -6.35 4.01 8.32
CA ASN A 130 -7.81 4.11 8.42
C ASN A 130 -8.53 3.03 7.60
N THR A 131 -7.80 2.27 6.76
CA THR A 131 -8.29 1.18 5.88
C THR A 131 -9.30 1.62 4.81
N LYS A 132 -9.35 2.91 4.51
CA LYS A 132 -10.30 3.51 3.58
C LYS A 132 -9.55 4.26 2.51
N VAL A 133 -9.89 3.96 1.25
CA VAL A 133 -9.41 4.77 0.13
C VAL A 133 -10.15 6.10 0.14
N GLU A 134 -9.42 7.20 0.33
CA GLU A 134 -9.92 8.58 0.31
C GLU A 134 -9.50 9.31 -0.99
N SER A 135 -8.60 8.70 -1.76
CA SER A 135 -8.24 9.11 -3.10
C SER A 135 -9.37 8.88 -4.09
N LYS A 136 -10.05 9.96 -4.46
CA LYS A 136 -11.17 9.97 -5.44
C LYS A 136 -10.89 9.22 -6.75
N ASP A 137 -9.65 9.31 -7.25
CA ASP A 137 -9.25 8.64 -8.49
C ASP A 137 -9.12 7.11 -8.31
N LEU A 138 -8.95 6.65 -7.08
CA LEU A 138 -8.65 5.26 -6.71
C LEU A 138 -9.86 4.52 -6.13
N GLU A 139 -10.84 5.23 -5.57
CA GLU A 139 -12.09 4.66 -5.03
C GLU A 139 -12.85 3.79 -6.05
N ASN A 140 -12.85 4.20 -7.33
CA ASN A 140 -13.52 3.46 -8.39
C ASN A 140 -12.49 2.74 -9.27
N GLU A 141 -12.46 1.40 -9.18
CA GLU A 141 -11.59 0.54 -9.99
C GLU A 141 -11.86 0.60 -11.49
N ASP A 142 -13.11 0.80 -11.89
CA ASP A 142 -13.55 0.83 -13.28
C ASP A 142 -13.35 2.20 -13.93
N ALA A 143 -13.10 3.24 -13.13
CA ALA A 143 -12.86 4.58 -13.64
C ALA A 143 -11.50 4.67 -14.36
N LYS A 144 -11.52 5.23 -15.57
CA LYS A 144 -10.31 5.45 -16.36
C LYS A 144 -9.53 6.64 -15.81
N ILE A 145 -8.36 6.38 -15.25
CA ILE A 145 -7.43 7.42 -14.80
C ILE A 145 -6.52 7.79 -15.98
N SER A 146 -6.57 9.03 -16.43
CA SER A 146 -5.76 9.54 -17.54
C SER A 146 -4.40 10.10 -17.11
N GLY A 147 -4.26 10.46 -15.82
CA GLY A 147 -3.08 11.12 -15.24
C GLY A 147 -2.46 10.40 -14.05
N GLN A 148 -1.58 11.11 -13.33
CA GLN A 148 -1.07 10.68 -12.04
C GLN A 148 -2.17 10.90 -10.99
N PRO A 149 -2.60 9.88 -10.25
CA PRO A 149 -3.60 10.03 -9.20
C PRO A 149 -3.04 10.89 -8.06
N ASN A 150 -3.91 11.70 -7.47
CA ASN A 150 -3.58 12.45 -6.27
C ASN A 150 -3.92 11.62 -5.03
N PHE A 151 -2.88 11.25 -4.29
CA PHE A 151 -3.03 10.62 -2.97
C PHE A 151 -3.62 11.63 -1.98
N SER A 152 -4.66 11.24 -1.25
CA SER A 152 -5.38 12.11 -0.30
C SER A 152 -5.52 11.40 1.04
N GLY A 153 -5.60 12.17 2.12
CA GLY A 153 -5.76 11.60 3.46
C GLY A 153 -4.50 10.90 3.95
N ASP A 154 -4.66 9.64 4.33
CA ASP A 154 -3.59 8.71 4.72
C ASP A 154 -3.27 7.65 3.64
N ASP A 155 -3.89 7.74 2.46
CA ASP A 155 -3.54 6.91 1.32
C ASP A 155 -2.10 7.19 0.89
N VAL A 156 -1.34 6.12 0.70
CA VAL A 156 0.05 6.20 0.25
C VAL A 156 0.28 5.29 -0.94
N GLY A 157 1.02 5.78 -1.91
CA GLY A 157 1.29 5.00 -3.11
C GLY A 157 2.37 5.59 -3.99
N VAL A 158 2.68 4.83 -5.02
CA VAL A 158 3.72 5.16 -5.99
C VAL A 158 3.19 4.93 -7.40
N VAL A 159 3.70 5.73 -8.33
CA VAL A 159 3.43 5.57 -9.76
C VAL A 159 4.74 5.20 -10.42
N LEU A 160 4.78 4.01 -11.00
CA LEU A 160 5.92 3.52 -11.75
C LEU A 160 5.65 3.65 -13.24
N SER A 161 6.60 4.22 -13.97
CA SER A 161 6.59 4.29 -15.43
C SER A 161 7.79 3.51 -15.96
N MET A 162 7.57 2.56 -16.85
CA MET A 162 8.63 1.75 -17.44
C MET A 162 8.47 1.61 -18.95
N SER A 163 9.55 1.88 -19.69
CA SER A 163 9.64 1.60 -21.13
C SER A 163 9.66 0.10 -21.41
N GLN A 164 8.82 -0.38 -22.31
CA GLN A 164 9.01 -1.69 -22.94
C GLN A 164 10.14 -1.54 -23.98
N ASN A 165 11.32 -2.06 -23.65
CA ASN A 165 12.39 -2.34 -24.62
C ASN A 165 12.17 -3.72 -25.26
#